data_AF-A0A955XYU1-F1
#
_entry.id   AF-A0A955XYU1-F1
#
_cell.length_a   1.000
_cell.length_b   1.000
_cell.length_c   1.000
_cell.angle_alpha   90.00
_cell.angle_beta   90.00
_cell.angle_gamma   90.00
#
_symmetry.space_group_name_H-M   'P 1'
#
loop_
_entity.id
_entity.type
_entity.pdbx_description
1 polymer ?
#
loop_
_entity_poly.entity_id
_entity_poly.type
_entity_poly.pdbx_seq_one_letter_code
_entity_poly.pdbx_strand_id
1 'polypeptide(L)'
;MLRFHARTDVGLKRKHNEDSLLAAEEFGVFVVADGVGGRKAGELASAITVNTFQSYAPQLKAALDAYATDANRDTRNTVLRLLDTAANAASRRVYEAATATGRQGMTTTLVAACVGGGAAFVVHVGDSRAYILRNGQLRQLTEDHSMVNELIRQGSMTPEEAATSRYRNVITRAVGLYPNVRTDTLHVELLDGDRLLLCSDGLSDLVHPDRVLELAMQSNLTGAVDALVQSALDEGGRDNITVVVVEPEAVLEAEQVAARAKAMENLFLFEDLPFQARLRVGRIVNEIFVRPGEQVVAQGDIGNTLYVVVQGQVSVIVDGKEVAVIEEGGHFGELALVDSEPRSADIVANGFGHLLCVERDALREFCMQEPALGNLLLWKLVATLGQRLRNTNMQLSKR
;
A
#
# COMPACT_ATOMS: atom_id res chain seq x y z
N MET A 1 -11.03 -20.40 -2.26
CA MET A 1 -9.89 -21.03 -1.58
C MET A 1 -8.60 -20.37 -2.03
N LEU A 2 -7.74 -19.95 -1.09
CA LEU A 2 -6.44 -19.36 -1.39
C LEU A 2 -5.43 -20.47 -1.71
N ARG A 3 -4.63 -20.31 -2.76
CA ARG A 3 -3.48 -21.20 -2.99
C ARG A 3 -2.24 -20.47 -2.51
N PHE A 4 -1.35 -21.16 -1.80
CA PHE A 4 -0.08 -20.58 -1.40
C PHE A 4 1.02 -21.64 -1.36
N HIS A 5 2.26 -21.19 -1.44
CA HIS A 5 3.40 -21.98 -1.03
C HIS A 5 4.41 -21.09 -0.31
N ALA A 6 5.04 -21.63 0.72
CA ALA A 6 5.98 -20.92 1.58
C ALA A 6 7.20 -21.80 1.81
N ARG A 7 8.39 -21.21 1.70
CA ARG A 7 9.66 -21.89 1.96
C ARG A 7 10.63 -20.94 2.64
N THR A 8 11.39 -21.49 3.58
CA THR A 8 12.56 -20.83 4.18
C THR A 8 13.77 -21.75 4.07
N ASP A 9 14.94 -21.17 3.84
CA ASP A 9 16.21 -21.86 3.70
C ASP A 9 17.31 -21.09 4.44
N VAL A 10 18.24 -21.81 5.07
CA VAL A 10 19.34 -21.19 5.81
C VAL A 10 20.36 -20.51 4.88
N GLY A 11 20.36 -20.87 3.60
CA GLY A 11 21.37 -20.41 2.65
C GLY A 11 22.69 -21.18 2.78
N LEU A 12 23.73 -20.71 2.09
CA LEU A 12 25.02 -21.38 1.99
C LEU A 12 26.09 -20.80 2.92
N LYS A 13 25.88 -19.58 3.44
CA LYS A 13 26.88 -18.85 4.24
C LYS A 13 26.53 -18.70 5.72
N ARG A 14 25.24 -18.72 6.07
CA ARG A 14 24.78 -18.61 7.46
C ARG A 14 24.81 -19.99 8.15
N LYS A 15 24.97 -20.01 9.47
CA LYS A 15 24.95 -21.24 10.29
C LYS A 15 23.57 -21.57 10.84
N HIS A 16 22.76 -20.54 11.01
CA HIS A 16 21.43 -20.59 11.59
C HIS A 16 20.50 -19.79 10.71
N ASN A 17 19.22 -20.16 10.75
CA ASN A 17 18.17 -19.41 10.09
C ASN A 17 17.58 -18.42 11.11
N GLU A 18 17.80 -17.13 10.86
CA GLU A 18 17.26 -16.02 11.64
C GLU A 18 15.92 -15.52 11.03
N ASP A 19 15.52 -16.02 9.87
CA ASP A 19 14.20 -15.77 9.30
C ASP A 19 13.13 -16.61 10.00
N SER A 20 11.92 -16.05 10.06
CA SER A 20 10.70 -16.76 10.44
C SER A 20 9.57 -16.42 9.47
N LEU A 21 8.66 -17.37 9.23
CA LEU A 21 7.46 -17.15 8.43
C LEU A 21 6.21 -17.66 9.12
N LEU A 22 5.07 -17.06 8.78
CA LEU A 22 3.72 -17.55 9.07
C LEU A 22 2.98 -17.75 7.75
N ALA A 23 2.31 -18.89 7.59
CA ALA A 23 1.34 -19.10 6.54
C ALA A 23 0.07 -19.72 7.14
N ALA A 24 -0.85 -18.86 7.57
CA ALA A 24 -2.10 -19.25 8.22
C ALA A 24 -3.26 -19.10 7.23
N GLU A 25 -3.39 -20.09 6.34
CA GLU A 25 -4.38 -20.12 5.24
C GLU A 25 -5.81 -19.88 5.73
N GLU A 26 -6.19 -20.53 6.83
CA GLU A 26 -7.52 -20.46 7.44
C GLU A 26 -7.91 -19.02 7.87
N PHE A 27 -6.91 -18.17 8.13
CA PHE A 27 -7.09 -16.77 8.47
C PHE A 27 -6.72 -15.82 7.32
N GLY A 28 -6.15 -16.34 6.22
CA GLY A 28 -5.61 -15.53 5.12
C GLY A 28 -4.40 -14.67 5.54
N VAL A 29 -3.63 -15.07 6.56
CA VAL A 29 -2.52 -14.28 7.11
C VAL A 29 -1.17 -14.89 6.76
N PHE A 30 -0.30 -14.08 6.15
CA PHE A 30 1.04 -14.47 5.73
C PHE A 30 2.06 -13.47 6.27
N VAL A 31 3.18 -13.94 6.80
CA VAL A 31 4.22 -13.11 7.42
C VAL A 31 5.59 -13.62 7.03
N VAL A 32 6.50 -12.70 6.73
CA VAL A 32 7.95 -12.96 6.65
C VAL A 32 8.63 -11.95 7.58
N ALA A 33 9.53 -12.45 8.42
CA ALA A 33 10.30 -11.64 9.36
C ALA A 33 11.76 -12.11 9.32
N ASP A 34 12.67 -11.21 8.98
CA ASP A 34 14.11 -11.45 8.90
C ASP A 34 14.79 -10.90 10.15
N GLY A 35 15.37 -11.80 10.95
CA GLY A 35 16.03 -11.47 12.20
C GLY A 35 17.34 -10.72 11.99
N VAL A 36 17.39 -9.44 12.38
CA VAL A 36 18.55 -8.56 12.16
C VAL A 36 19.27 -8.34 13.49
N GLY A 37 20.55 -8.72 13.59
CA GLY A 37 21.31 -8.42 14.81
C GLY A 37 22.65 -9.13 15.04
N GLY A 38 23.11 -10.03 14.17
CA GLY A 38 24.34 -10.80 14.42
C GLY A 38 24.23 -11.60 15.73
N ARG A 39 25.25 -11.58 16.62
CA ARG A 39 25.28 -12.36 17.89
C ARG A 39 24.15 -12.02 18.92
N LYS A 40 23.11 -11.28 18.53
CA LYS A 40 22.06 -10.70 19.40
C LYS A 40 20.68 -11.34 19.24
N ALA A 41 20.62 -12.61 18.86
CA ALA A 41 19.41 -13.44 18.80
C ALA A 41 18.33 -12.96 17.81
N GLY A 42 18.70 -12.74 16.54
CA GLY A 42 17.76 -12.37 15.48
C GLY A 42 16.64 -13.41 15.31
N GLU A 43 16.96 -14.69 15.47
CA GLU A 43 16.01 -15.80 15.42
C GLU A 43 14.90 -15.68 16.47
N LEU A 44 15.22 -15.10 17.64
CA LEU A 44 14.22 -14.88 18.68
C LEU A 44 13.31 -13.70 18.32
N ALA A 45 13.85 -12.65 17.72
CA ALA A 45 13.09 -11.48 17.29
C ALA A 45 12.06 -11.82 16.22
N SER A 46 12.48 -12.52 15.16
CA SER A 46 11.63 -12.94 14.05
C SER A 46 10.56 -13.93 14.53
N ALA A 47 10.92 -14.89 15.38
CA ALA A 47 9.96 -15.84 15.96
C ALA A 47 8.90 -15.16 16.85
N ILE A 48 9.29 -14.22 17.72
CA ILE A 48 8.33 -13.45 18.54
C ILE A 48 7.37 -12.66 17.65
N THR A 49 7.88 -12.09 16.56
CA THR A 49 7.07 -11.30 15.62
C THR A 49 6.04 -12.18 14.92
N VAL A 50 6.45 -13.31 14.34
CA VAL A 50 5.55 -14.29 13.70
C VAL A 50 4.50 -14.82 14.69
N ASN A 51 4.91 -15.23 15.90
CA ASN A 51 3.99 -15.72 16.93
C ASN A 51 2.98 -14.66 17.36
N THR A 52 3.39 -13.39 17.36
CA THR A 52 2.48 -12.28 17.66
C THR A 52 1.42 -12.14 16.58
N PHE A 53 1.80 -12.17 15.30
CA PHE A 53 0.83 -12.17 14.20
C PHE A 53 -0.09 -13.38 14.23
N GLN A 54 0.41 -14.56 14.57
CA GLN A 54 -0.42 -15.75 14.75
C GLN A 54 -1.51 -15.53 15.82
N SER A 55 -1.17 -14.88 16.94
CA SER A 55 -2.15 -14.55 17.98
C SER A 55 -3.19 -13.49 17.59
N TYR A 56 -2.91 -12.70 16.55
CA TYR A 56 -3.82 -11.70 15.97
C TYR A 56 -4.60 -12.23 14.75
N ALA A 57 -4.26 -13.43 14.24
CA ALA A 57 -4.83 -13.96 13.02
C ALA A 57 -6.36 -14.11 13.05
N PRO A 58 -7.01 -14.55 14.16
CA PRO A 58 -8.47 -14.59 14.23
C PRO A 58 -9.13 -13.21 14.13
N GLN A 59 -8.56 -12.18 14.76
CA GLN A 59 -9.08 -10.82 14.70
C GLN A 59 -8.90 -10.23 13.30
N LEU A 60 -7.76 -10.50 12.67
CA LEU A 60 -7.48 -10.10 11.28
C LEU A 60 -8.49 -10.75 10.32
N LYS A 61 -8.77 -12.04 10.49
CA LYS A 61 -9.80 -12.75 9.71
C LYS A 61 -11.19 -12.14 9.88
N ALA A 62 -11.59 -11.83 11.12
CA ALA A 62 -12.87 -11.17 11.37
C ALA A 62 -12.98 -9.79 10.69
N ALA A 63 -11.89 -9.01 10.70
CA ALA A 63 -11.84 -7.72 10.01
C ALA A 63 -11.87 -7.89 8.47
N LEU A 64 -11.19 -8.90 7.93
CA LEU A 64 -11.27 -9.26 6.50
C LEU A 64 -12.68 -9.67 6.08
N ASP A 65 -13.38 -10.45 6.90
CA ASP A 65 -14.75 -10.88 6.60
C ASP A 65 -15.74 -9.71 6.62
N ALA A 66 -15.56 -8.75 7.53
CA ALA A 66 -16.31 -7.51 7.53
C ALA A 66 -16.06 -6.70 6.25
N TYR A 67 -14.80 -6.58 5.83
CA TYR A 67 -14.44 -5.94 4.56
C TYR A 67 -15.03 -6.67 3.34
N ALA A 68 -14.98 -8.00 3.31
CA ALA A 68 -15.56 -8.80 2.24
C ALA A 68 -17.09 -8.65 2.13
N THR A 69 -17.76 -8.36 3.26
CA THR A 69 -19.21 -8.16 3.31
C THR A 69 -19.60 -6.75 2.86
N ASP A 70 -18.82 -5.74 3.24
CA ASP A 70 -19.07 -4.33 2.93
C ASP A 70 -17.73 -3.62 2.70
N ALA A 71 -17.26 -3.68 1.44
CA ALA A 71 -15.96 -3.15 1.05
C ALA A 71 -16.04 -1.62 0.94
N ASN A 72 -15.60 -0.92 1.98
CA ASN A 72 -15.56 0.54 2.05
C ASN A 72 -14.31 1.03 2.82
N ARG A 73 -14.14 2.36 2.92
CA ARG A 73 -12.97 2.94 3.61
C ARG A 73 -12.88 2.55 5.08
N ASP A 74 -14.00 2.43 5.79
CA ASP A 74 -13.98 2.16 7.24
C ASP A 74 -13.62 0.72 7.53
N THR A 75 -14.19 -0.24 6.79
CA THR A 75 -13.80 -1.65 6.88
C THR A 75 -12.36 -1.86 6.42
N ARG A 76 -11.94 -1.23 5.32
CA ARG A 76 -10.54 -1.22 4.85
C ARG A 76 -9.58 -0.70 5.92
N ASN A 77 -9.87 0.48 6.48
CA ASN A 77 -9.01 1.11 7.48
C ASN A 77 -9.00 0.34 8.81
N THR A 78 -10.06 -0.42 9.11
CA THR A 78 -10.07 -1.31 10.27
C THR A 78 -9.04 -2.43 10.12
N VAL A 79 -8.95 -3.06 8.94
CA VAL A 79 -7.90 -4.06 8.67
C VAL A 79 -6.51 -3.45 8.77
N LEU A 80 -6.28 -2.29 8.14
CA LEU A 80 -4.98 -1.59 8.17
C LEU A 80 -4.56 -1.20 9.59
N ARG A 81 -5.47 -0.68 10.42
CA ARG A 81 -5.20 -0.34 11.83
C ARG A 81 -4.87 -1.59 12.65
N LEU A 82 -5.53 -2.71 12.38
CA LEU A 82 -5.29 -3.95 13.11
C LEU A 82 -3.91 -4.53 12.76
N LEU A 83 -3.49 -4.44 11.50
CA LEU A 83 -2.12 -4.79 11.08
C LEU A 83 -1.07 -3.91 11.77
N ASP A 84 -1.27 -2.59 11.80
CA ASP A 84 -0.38 -1.66 12.52
C ASP A 84 -0.33 -1.98 14.03
N THR A 85 -1.48 -2.31 14.62
CA THR A 85 -1.58 -2.71 16.03
C THR A 85 -0.79 -4.00 16.29
N ALA A 86 -0.91 -5.01 15.41
CA ALA A 86 -0.16 -6.27 15.53
C ALA A 86 1.35 -6.04 15.41
N ALA A 87 1.79 -5.20 14.47
CA ALA A 87 3.20 -4.84 14.30
C ALA A 87 3.76 -4.08 15.53
N ASN A 88 3.02 -3.13 16.09
CA ASN A 88 3.42 -2.43 17.31
C ASN A 88 3.44 -3.36 18.53
N ALA A 89 2.49 -4.30 18.63
CA ALA A 89 2.50 -5.32 19.67
C ALA A 89 3.74 -6.24 19.55
N ALA A 90 4.10 -6.62 18.32
CA ALA A 90 5.31 -7.39 18.05
C ALA A 90 6.57 -6.60 18.48
N SER A 91 6.66 -5.31 18.10
CA SER A 91 7.80 -4.45 18.48
C SER A 91 7.96 -4.35 19.99
N ARG A 92 6.85 -4.18 20.72
CA ARG A 92 6.86 -4.16 22.19
C ARG A 92 7.37 -5.46 22.78
N ARG A 93 6.84 -6.60 22.31
CA ARG A 93 7.24 -7.93 22.81
C ARG A 93 8.71 -8.24 22.53
N VAL A 94 9.21 -7.90 21.34
CA VAL A 94 10.63 -8.07 21.00
C VAL A 94 11.50 -7.17 21.88
N TYR A 95 11.14 -5.90 22.07
CA TYR A 95 11.87 -4.97 22.92
C TYR A 95 11.94 -5.42 24.40
N GLU A 96 10.81 -5.91 24.93
CA GLU A 96 10.72 -6.45 26.28
C GLU A 96 11.58 -7.72 26.44
N ALA A 97 11.51 -8.64 25.47
CA ALA A 97 12.33 -9.85 25.46
C ALA A 97 13.83 -9.56 25.34
N ALA A 98 14.21 -8.58 24.51
CA ALA A 98 15.58 -8.09 24.39
C ALA A 98 16.10 -7.58 25.74
N THR A 99 15.25 -6.85 26.47
CA THR A 99 15.57 -6.33 27.80
C THR A 99 15.69 -7.43 28.85
N ALA A 100 14.75 -8.36 28.88
CA ALA A 100 14.74 -9.47 29.85
C ALA A 100 15.92 -10.44 29.66
N THR A 101 16.38 -10.63 28.42
CA THR A 101 17.49 -11.55 28.10
C THR A 101 18.86 -10.86 28.07
N GLY A 102 18.92 -9.54 28.28
CA GLY A 102 20.15 -8.76 28.17
C GLY A 102 20.68 -8.62 26.72
N ARG A 103 19.84 -8.90 25.72
CA ARG A 103 20.19 -8.89 24.28
C ARG A 103 19.74 -7.59 23.62
N GLN A 104 20.20 -6.46 24.16
CA GLN A 104 19.83 -5.13 23.66
C GLN A 104 20.20 -4.95 22.18
N GLY A 105 19.22 -4.51 21.39
CA GLY A 105 19.32 -4.39 19.93
C GLY A 105 18.98 -5.67 19.16
N MET A 106 18.32 -6.64 19.80
CA MET A 106 17.61 -7.73 19.13
C MET A 106 16.44 -7.16 18.33
N THR A 107 16.49 -7.30 17.00
CA THR A 107 15.49 -6.72 16.10
C THR A 107 15.17 -7.66 14.93
N THR A 108 14.08 -7.36 14.22
CA THR A 108 13.70 -8.09 12.99
C THR A 108 13.04 -7.14 12.00
N THR A 109 13.09 -7.47 10.72
CA THR A 109 12.16 -6.90 9.74
C THR A 109 10.76 -7.50 9.92
N LEU A 110 9.80 -6.95 9.22
CA LEU A 110 8.44 -7.45 9.10
C LEU A 110 7.88 -7.07 7.74
N VAL A 111 7.42 -8.07 6.99
CA VAL A 111 6.46 -7.87 5.92
C VAL A 111 5.33 -8.89 6.10
N ALA A 112 4.10 -8.41 6.23
CA ALA A 112 2.93 -9.25 6.45
C ALA A 112 1.80 -8.86 5.51
N ALA A 113 1.03 -9.84 5.06
CA ALA A 113 -0.13 -9.66 4.23
C ALA A 113 -1.35 -10.42 4.78
N CYS A 114 -2.49 -9.76 4.77
CA CYS A 114 -3.81 -10.34 4.97
C CYS A 114 -4.55 -10.37 3.63
N VAL A 115 -4.99 -11.55 3.19
CA VAL A 115 -5.59 -11.76 1.87
C VAL A 115 -7.02 -12.27 2.04
N GLY A 116 -7.99 -11.55 1.50
CA GLY A 116 -9.41 -11.89 1.60
C GLY A 116 -10.30 -10.79 1.03
N GLY A 117 -11.55 -11.12 0.71
CA GLY A 117 -12.53 -10.15 0.19
C GLY A 117 -12.11 -9.47 -1.12
N GLY A 118 -11.34 -10.15 -1.97
CA GLY A 118 -10.83 -9.58 -3.23
C GLY A 118 -9.69 -8.58 -3.04
N ALA A 119 -9.03 -8.52 -1.88
CA ALA A 119 -7.94 -7.59 -1.63
C ALA A 119 -6.78 -8.22 -0.82
N ALA A 120 -5.62 -7.57 -0.88
CA ALA A 120 -4.51 -7.77 0.04
C ALA A 120 -4.26 -6.49 0.86
N PHE A 121 -4.03 -6.69 2.15
CA PHE A 121 -3.67 -5.65 3.10
C PHE A 121 -2.27 -5.96 3.63
N VAL A 122 -1.33 -5.04 3.43
CA VAL A 122 0.08 -5.26 3.73
C VAL A 122 0.54 -4.31 4.83
N VAL A 123 1.39 -4.81 5.74
CA VAL A 123 2.16 -4.00 6.69
C VAL A 123 3.64 -4.32 6.57
N HIS A 124 4.46 -3.28 6.62
CA HIS A 124 5.88 -3.37 6.32
C HIS A 124 6.74 -2.55 7.29
N VAL A 125 7.84 -3.16 7.75
CA VAL A 125 8.93 -2.56 8.52
C VAL A 125 10.25 -3.24 8.13
N GLY A 126 11.13 -2.57 7.39
CA GLY A 126 12.49 -3.03 7.14
C GLY A 126 12.78 -3.00 5.65
N ASP A 127 13.50 -3.98 5.16
CA ASP A 127 13.88 -4.18 3.75
C ASP A 127 13.42 -5.53 3.18
N SER A 128 12.68 -6.33 3.95
CA SER A 128 11.90 -7.44 3.40
C SER A 128 10.75 -6.90 2.55
N ARG A 129 10.47 -7.55 1.42
CA ARG A 129 9.64 -6.95 0.36
C ARG A 129 8.34 -7.70 0.12
N ALA A 130 7.31 -6.95 -0.27
CA ALA A 130 6.11 -7.48 -0.89
C ALA A 130 6.04 -7.05 -2.36
N TYR A 131 5.60 -7.95 -3.23
CA TYR A 131 5.40 -7.71 -4.65
C TYR A 131 4.02 -8.19 -5.09
N ILE A 132 3.45 -7.52 -6.08
CA ILE A 132 2.32 -8.03 -6.84
C ILE A 132 2.77 -8.39 -8.26
N LEU A 133 2.39 -9.58 -8.70
CA LEU A 133 2.55 -10.06 -10.06
C LEU A 133 1.21 -9.92 -10.76
N ARG A 134 1.15 -9.06 -11.76
CA ARG A 134 -0.07 -8.76 -12.51
C ARG A 134 0.26 -8.50 -13.96
N ASN A 135 -0.48 -9.13 -14.88
CA ASN A 135 -0.33 -8.92 -16.33
C ASN A 135 1.11 -9.04 -16.84
N GLY A 136 1.86 -10.03 -16.34
CA GLY A 136 3.25 -10.24 -16.71
C GLY A 136 4.22 -9.16 -16.21
N GLN A 137 3.85 -8.42 -15.17
CA GLN A 137 4.72 -7.44 -14.51
C GLN A 137 4.89 -7.77 -13.03
N LEU A 138 6.12 -7.64 -12.53
CA LEU A 138 6.44 -7.67 -11.11
C LEU A 138 6.51 -6.23 -10.60
N ARG A 139 5.62 -5.85 -9.67
CA ARG A 139 5.62 -4.52 -9.06
C ARG A 139 5.86 -4.64 -7.56
N GLN A 140 6.88 -3.94 -7.08
CA GLN A 140 7.16 -3.87 -5.64
C GLN A 140 6.13 -2.98 -4.93
N LEU A 141 5.46 -3.54 -3.93
CA LEU A 141 4.47 -2.84 -3.11
C LEU A 141 5.11 -2.03 -1.97
N THR A 142 6.14 -2.59 -1.34
CA THR A 142 6.82 -1.98 -0.19
C THR A 142 8.00 -1.12 -0.62
N GLU A 143 8.30 -0.07 0.12
CA GLU A 143 9.51 0.74 -0.06
C GLU A 143 10.48 0.43 1.08
N ASP A 144 11.70 -0.02 0.76
CA ASP A 144 12.63 -0.46 1.81
C ASP A 144 12.97 0.70 2.74
N HIS A 145 12.91 0.44 4.04
CA HIS A 145 13.36 1.34 5.09
C HIS A 145 14.88 1.20 5.27
N SER A 146 15.64 1.58 4.24
CA SER A 146 17.10 1.55 4.23
C SER A 146 17.69 2.96 4.18
N MET A 147 18.96 3.09 4.59
CA MET A 147 19.68 4.37 4.56
C MET A 147 19.83 4.87 3.12
N VAL A 148 20.07 3.97 2.17
CA VAL A 148 20.20 4.35 0.75
C VAL A 148 18.88 4.90 0.18
N ASN A 149 17.74 4.29 0.53
CA ASN A 149 16.44 4.80 0.10
C ASN A 149 16.13 6.17 0.71
N GLU A 150 16.48 6.38 1.98
CA GLU A 150 16.32 7.71 2.60
C GLU A 150 17.18 8.78 1.91
N LEU A 151 18.44 8.45 1.56
CA LEU A 151 19.32 9.37 0.83
C LEU A 151 18.82 9.66 -0.59
N ILE A 152 18.29 8.65 -1.29
CA ILE A 152 17.65 8.83 -2.61
C ILE A 152 16.44 9.77 -2.48
N ARG A 153 15.57 9.52 -1.50
CA ARG A 153 14.37 10.32 -1.27
C ARG A 153 14.70 11.79 -0.96
N GLN A 154 15.83 12.04 -0.32
CA GLN A 154 16.34 13.38 -0.04
C GLN A 154 17.09 14.02 -1.22
N GLY A 155 17.22 13.32 -2.35
CA GLY A 155 17.97 13.78 -3.52
C GLY A 155 19.49 13.83 -3.29
N SER A 156 19.98 13.19 -2.22
CA SER A 156 21.40 13.16 -1.84
C SER A 156 22.15 11.96 -2.43
N MET A 157 21.46 11.04 -3.09
CA MET A 157 22.01 9.83 -3.71
C MET A 157 21.15 9.45 -4.91
N THR A 158 21.78 8.91 -5.95
CA THR A 158 21.09 8.31 -7.10
C THR A 158 20.86 6.81 -6.90
N PRO A 159 19.87 6.19 -7.57
CA PRO A 159 19.67 4.73 -7.52
C PRO A 159 20.93 3.93 -7.92
N GLU A 160 21.70 4.44 -8.89
CA GLU A 160 22.94 3.81 -9.35
C GLU A 160 24.03 3.83 -8.28
N GLU A 161 24.17 4.94 -7.55
CA GLU A 161 25.08 5.06 -6.42
C GLU A 161 24.66 4.17 -5.25
N ALA A 162 23.36 4.05 -4.99
CA ALA A 162 22.82 3.22 -3.93
C ALA A 162 23.19 1.73 -4.08
N ALA A 163 23.16 1.21 -5.30
CA ALA A 163 23.46 -0.21 -5.60
C ALA A 163 24.87 -0.64 -5.15
N THR A 164 25.83 0.29 -5.14
CA THR A 164 27.23 0.04 -4.75
C THR A 164 27.61 0.70 -3.42
N SER A 165 26.65 1.34 -2.75
CA SER A 165 26.87 2.08 -1.51
C SER A 165 27.24 1.14 -0.35
N ARG A 166 28.15 1.61 0.51
CA ARG A 166 28.45 0.92 1.79
C ARG A 166 27.25 0.87 2.75
N TYR A 167 26.23 1.68 2.50
CA TYR A 167 25.05 1.80 3.35
C TYR A 167 23.88 0.93 2.88
N ARG A 168 24.05 0.14 1.82
CA ARG A 168 22.96 -0.62 1.18
C ARG A 168 22.24 -1.58 2.14
N ASN A 169 22.95 -2.20 3.08
CA ASN A 169 22.39 -3.12 4.09
C ASN A 169 22.08 -2.42 5.44
N VAL A 170 22.02 -1.09 5.48
CA VAL A 170 21.73 -0.35 6.72
C VAL A 170 20.24 -0.03 6.77
N ILE A 171 19.49 -0.81 7.54
CA ILE A 171 18.07 -0.52 7.79
C ILE A 171 17.89 0.65 8.76
N THR A 172 16.87 1.47 8.51
CA THR A 172 16.50 2.65 9.31
C THR A 172 15.29 2.39 10.21
N ARG A 173 14.54 1.31 9.96
CA ARG A 173 13.42 0.88 10.80
C ARG A 173 13.46 -0.63 10.98
N ALA A 174 13.23 -1.08 12.21
CA ALA A 174 13.16 -2.49 12.56
C ALA A 174 12.18 -2.69 13.73
N VAL A 175 11.52 -3.84 13.77
CA VAL A 175 10.68 -4.27 14.88
C VAL A 175 11.58 -4.61 16.07
N GLY A 176 11.22 -4.11 17.25
CA GLY A 176 11.93 -4.39 18.50
C GLY A 176 13.04 -3.42 18.87
N LEU A 177 13.41 -2.47 17.98
CA LEU A 177 14.39 -1.43 18.31
C LEU A 177 13.87 -0.48 19.39
N TYR A 178 12.57 -0.19 19.32
CA TYR A 178 11.83 0.61 20.29
C TYR A 178 10.49 -0.09 20.61
N PRO A 179 9.82 0.24 21.73
CA PRO A 179 8.53 -0.37 22.10
C PRO A 179 7.42 -0.16 21.07
N ASN A 180 7.47 0.93 20.31
CA ASN A 180 6.56 1.23 19.21
C ASN A 180 7.38 1.42 17.94
N VAL A 181 6.82 1.05 16.79
CA VAL A 181 7.47 1.12 15.49
C VAL A 181 6.57 1.84 14.50
N ARG A 182 7.16 2.69 13.65
CA ARG A 182 6.44 3.29 12.54
C ARG A 182 6.31 2.26 11.42
N THR A 183 5.08 1.91 11.08
CA THR A 183 4.77 0.97 10.00
C THR A 183 4.32 1.69 8.74
N ASP A 184 4.56 1.05 7.60
CA ASP A 184 3.92 1.42 6.34
C ASP A 184 2.82 0.39 6.06
N THR A 185 1.57 0.84 5.91
CA THR A 185 0.41 -0.01 5.61
C THR A 185 -0.19 0.32 4.25
N LEU A 186 -0.54 -0.73 3.50
CA LEU A 186 -0.95 -0.67 2.10
C LEU A 186 -2.21 -1.51 1.89
N HIS A 187 -3.08 -1.08 0.98
CA HIS A 187 -4.22 -1.87 0.48
C HIS A 187 -4.11 -1.96 -1.04
N VAL A 188 -4.33 -3.17 -1.57
CA VAL A 188 -4.36 -3.41 -3.01
C VAL A 188 -5.52 -4.36 -3.33
N GLU A 189 -6.37 -3.96 -4.26
CA GLU A 189 -7.39 -4.85 -4.83
C GLU A 189 -6.71 -5.93 -5.66
N LEU A 190 -7.17 -7.17 -5.55
CA LEU A 190 -6.64 -8.32 -6.27
C LEU A 190 -7.55 -8.68 -7.44
N LEU A 191 -6.93 -8.99 -8.57
CA LEU A 191 -7.56 -9.50 -9.77
C LEU A 191 -7.33 -11.00 -9.87
N ASP A 192 -8.17 -11.66 -10.67
CA ASP A 192 -7.91 -13.04 -11.07
C ASP A 192 -6.55 -13.15 -11.78
N GLY A 193 -5.80 -14.21 -11.45
CA GLY A 193 -4.45 -14.46 -11.94
C GLY A 193 -3.35 -13.62 -11.30
N ASP A 194 -3.65 -12.70 -10.38
CA ASP A 194 -2.62 -12.02 -9.61
C ASP A 194 -1.85 -13.01 -8.72
N ARG A 195 -0.60 -12.68 -8.38
CA ARG A 195 0.10 -13.34 -7.27
C ARG A 195 0.73 -12.31 -6.37
N LEU A 196 0.63 -12.53 -5.06
CA LEU A 196 1.34 -11.78 -4.05
C LEU A 196 2.59 -12.57 -3.67
N LEU A 197 3.76 -11.92 -3.68
CA LEU A 197 5.02 -12.51 -3.24
C LEU A 197 5.57 -11.71 -2.06
N LEU A 198 5.87 -12.38 -0.95
CA LEU A 198 6.57 -11.83 0.21
C LEU A 198 7.95 -12.50 0.29
N CYS A 199 9.01 -11.74 0.53
CA CYS A 199 10.33 -12.31 0.71
C CYS A 199 11.23 -11.53 1.66
N SER A 200 12.22 -12.21 2.26
CA SER A 200 13.37 -11.57 2.91
C SER A 200 14.36 -11.03 1.87
N ASP A 201 15.35 -10.27 2.32
CA ASP A 201 16.37 -9.70 1.45
C ASP A 201 17.24 -10.78 0.77
N GLY A 202 17.36 -11.96 1.38
CA GLY A 202 18.10 -13.09 0.83
C GLY A 202 17.61 -13.57 -0.55
N LEU A 203 16.35 -13.30 -0.91
CA LEU A 203 15.89 -13.42 -2.29
C LEU A 203 16.22 -12.15 -3.09
N SER A 204 15.73 -11.00 -2.63
CA SER A 204 15.66 -9.78 -3.43
C SER A 204 17.00 -9.09 -3.69
N ASP A 205 18.02 -9.37 -2.87
CA ASP A 205 19.39 -8.88 -3.05
C ASP A 205 20.21 -9.73 -4.01
N LEU A 206 19.81 -10.99 -4.23
CA LEU A 206 20.56 -11.96 -5.03
C LEU A 206 19.92 -12.19 -6.40
N VAL A 207 18.59 -12.19 -6.49
CA VAL A 207 17.87 -12.55 -7.71
C VAL A 207 17.31 -11.31 -8.38
N HIS A 208 17.68 -11.11 -9.65
CA HIS A 208 17.19 -9.98 -10.45
C HIS A 208 15.65 -10.01 -10.60
N PRO A 209 14.95 -8.85 -10.56
CA PRO A 209 13.49 -8.79 -10.66
C PRO A 209 12.89 -9.54 -11.86
N ASP A 210 13.53 -9.49 -13.02
CA ASP A 210 13.06 -10.22 -14.22
C ASP A 210 13.07 -11.74 -14.01
N ARG A 211 14.08 -12.25 -13.30
CA ARG A 211 14.18 -13.67 -12.97
C ARG A 211 13.17 -14.06 -11.90
N VAL A 212 12.94 -13.20 -10.91
CA VAL A 212 11.87 -13.37 -9.91
C VAL A 212 10.52 -13.49 -10.62
N LEU A 213 10.22 -12.58 -11.55
CA LEU A 213 8.99 -12.60 -12.34
C LEU A 213 8.83 -13.91 -13.12
N GLU A 214 9.85 -14.30 -13.89
CA GLU A 214 9.84 -15.53 -14.71
C GLU A 214 9.53 -16.77 -13.85
N LEU A 215 10.21 -16.91 -12.72
CA LEU A 215 10.07 -18.06 -11.82
C LEU A 215 8.73 -18.05 -11.10
N ALA A 216 8.32 -16.89 -10.58
CA ALA A 216 7.08 -16.74 -9.83
C ALA A 216 5.82 -16.86 -10.70
N MET A 217 5.91 -16.78 -12.03
CA MET A 217 4.80 -16.99 -12.96
C MET A 217 4.59 -18.45 -13.39
N GLN A 218 5.44 -19.39 -12.94
CA GLN A 218 5.26 -20.81 -13.29
C GLN A 218 3.90 -21.35 -12.81
N SER A 219 3.26 -22.23 -13.60
CA SER A 219 1.92 -22.74 -13.31
C SER A 219 1.85 -23.52 -11.99
N ASN A 220 2.90 -24.27 -11.66
CA ASN A 220 3.03 -24.97 -10.38
C ASN A 220 3.58 -24.01 -9.32
N LEU A 221 2.73 -23.62 -8.37
CA LEU A 221 3.08 -22.70 -7.29
C LEU A 221 4.20 -23.21 -6.39
N THR A 222 4.21 -24.51 -6.08
CA THR A 222 5.30 -25.15 -5.30
C THR A 222 6.61 -25.09 -6.07
N GLY A 223 6.59 -25.49 -7.35
CA GLY A 223 7.76 -25.44 -8.21
C GLY A 223 8.30 -24.01 -8.40
N ALA A 224 7.40 -23.02 -8.48
CA ALA A 224 7.75 -21.61 -8.57
C ALA A 224 8.56 -21.14 -7.34
N VAL A 225 8.05 -21.41 -6.13
CA VAL A 225 8.73 -21.02 -4.89
C VAL A 225 10.02 -21.78 -4.68
N ASP A 226 10.05 -23.08 -4.97
CA ASP A 226 11.29 -23.86 -4.90
C ASP A 226 12.35 -23.34 -5.86
N ALA A 227 11.95 -22.96 -7.08
CA ALA A 227 12.86 -22.38 -8.06
C ALA A 227 13.35 -20.99 -7.65
N LEU A 228 12.53 -20.16 -6.99
CA LEU A 228 12.96 -18.86 -6.45
C LEU A 228 14.04 -19.04 -5.38
N VAL A 229 13.81 -19.93 -4.42
CA VAL A 229 14.79 -20.24 -3.37
C VAL A 229 16.07 -20.83 -3.99
N GLN A 230 15.93 -21.75 -4.95
CA GLN A 230 17.07 -22.34 -5.64
C GLN A 230 17.87 -21.29 -6.41
N SER A 231 17.21 -20.35 -7.09
CA SER A 231 17.88 -19.26 -7.82
C SER A 231 18.72 -18.39 -6.88
N ALA A 232 18.23 -18.11 -5.66
CA ALA A 232 19.01 -17.36 -4.66
C ALA A 232 20.20 -18.18 -4.11
N LEU A 233 20.04 -19.50 -3.95
CA LEU A 233 21.14 -20.40 -3.59
C LEU A 233 22.22 -20.45 -4.67
N ASP A 234 21.82 -20.50 -5.95
CA ASP A 234 22.72 -20.55 -7.10
C ASP A 234 23.53 -19.25 -7.25
N GLU A 235 22.95 -18.10 -6.89
CA GLU A 235 23.63 -16.79 -6.78
C GLU A 235 24.52 -16.65 -5.51
N GLY A 236 24.69 -17.76 -4.78
CA GLY A 236 25.66 -17.92 -3.71
C GLY A 236 25.06 -18.01 -2.31
N GLY A 237 23.74 -17.88 -2.15
CA GLY A 237 23.01 -18.11 -0.89
C GLY A 237 23.65 -17.40 0.30
N ARG A 238 23.89 -16.10 0.17
CA ARG A 238 24.69 -15.33 1.14
C ARG A 238 23.96 -15.06 2.45
N ASP A 239 22.64 -15.11 2.44
CA ASP A 239 21.78 -14.93 3.59
C ASP A 239 20.73 -16.03 3.74
N ASN A 240 19.94 -15.96 4.80
CA ASN A 240 18.70 -16.71 4.94
C ASN A 240 17.71 -16.29 3.85
N ILE A 241 16.99 -17.25 3.28
CA ILE A 241 16.11 -17.00 2.13
C ILE A 241 14.72 -17.47 2.52
N THR A 242 13.78 -16.54 2.61
CA THR A 242 12.39 -16.84 2.92
C THR A 242 11.48 -16.24 1.85
N VAL A 243 10.57 -17.08 1.34
CA VAL A 243 9.65 -16.72 0.26
C VAL A 243 8.27 -17.29 0.54
N VAL A 244 7.24 -16.46 0.41
CA VAL A 244 5.84 -16.85 0.42
C VAL A 244 5.17 -16.31 -0.84
N VAL A 245 4.56 -17.18 -1.63
CA VAL A 245 3.74 -16.78 -2.76
C VAL A 245 2.30 -17.19 -2.49
N VAL A 246 1.39 -16.22 -2.61
CA VAL A 246 -0.04 -16.37 -2.40
C VAL A 246 -0.75 -16.03 -3.70
N GLU A 247 -1.61 -16.92 -4.14
CA GLU A 247 -2.48 -16.74 -5.29
C GLU A 247 -3.93 -16.65 -4.79
N PRO A 248 -4.58 -15.47 -4.94
CA PRO A 248 -5.97 -15.28 -4.57
C PRO A 248 -6.88 -16.16 -5.44
N GLU A 249 -8.08 -16.41 -4.94
CA GLU A 249 -9.12 -17.06 -5.74
C GLU A 249 -9.65 -16.10 -6.82
N ALA A 250 -10.01 -16.65 -7.97
CA ALA A 250 -10.64 -15.93 -9.06
C ALA A 250 -11.95 -15.26 -8.58
N VAL A 251 -11.99 -13.93 -8.61
CA VAL A 251 -13.24 -13.17 -8.43
C VAL A 251 -13.68 -12.62 -9.78
N LEU A 252 -14.93 -12.88 -10.15
CA LEU A 252 -15.50 -12.61 -11.49
C LEU A 252 -15.62 -11.12 -11.86
N GLU A 253 -15.21 -10.19 -11.00
CA GLU A 253 -15.36 -8.73 -11.17
C GLU A 253 -14.12 -8.02 -11.74
N ALA A 254 -13.27 -8.74 -12.48
CA ALA A 254 -11.98 -8.24 -12.96
C ALA A 254 -12.09 -6.96 -13.83
N GLU A 255 -13.16 -6.81 -14.62
CA GLU A 255 -13.35 -5.61 -15.45
C GLU A 255 -13.63 -4.35 -14.63
N GLN A 256 -14.41 -4.46 -13.54
CA GLN A 256 -14.72 -3.31 -12.69
C GLN A 256 -13.51 -2.87 -11.87
N VAL A 257 -12.78 -3.82 -11.28
CA VAL A 257 -11.54 -3.54 -10.54
C VAL A 257 -10.46 -2.96 -11.46
N ALA A 258 -10.34 -3.48 -12.70
CA ALA A 258 -9.41 -2.91 -13.68
C ALA A 258 -9.80 -1.48 -14.11
N ALA A 259 -11.10 -1.21 -14.30
CA ALA A 259 -11.60 0.13 -14.59
C ALA A 259 -11.35 1.10 -13.42
N ARG A 260 -11.57 0.67 -12.17
CA ARG A 260 -11.28 1.44 -10.95
C ARG A 260 -9.79 1.76 -10.83
N ALA A 261 -8.93 0.76 -10.96
CA ALA A 261 -7.49 0.93 -10.91
C ALA A 261 -7.05 1.98 -11.95
N LYS A 262 -7.50 1.85 -13.20
CA LYS A 262 -7.20 2.78 -14.30
C LYS A 262 -7.71 4.20 -14.04
N ALA A 263 -8.91 4.34 -13.50
CA ALA A 263 -9.48 5.64 -13.15
C ALA A 263 -8.68 6.33 -12.03
N MET A 264 -8.21 5.55 -11.05
CA MET A 264 -7.35 6.05 -9.97
C MET A 264 -5.95 6.44 -10.47
N GLU A 265 -5.40 5.77 -11.49
CA GLU A 265 -4.12 6.19 -12.12
C GLU A 265 -4.23 7.56 -12.81
N ASN A 266 -5.39 7.86 -13.40
CA ASN A 266 -5.62 9.07 -14.19
C ASN A 266 -6.13 10.26 -13.35
N LEU A 267 -6.33 10.08 -12.05
CA LEU A 267 -6.80 11.14 -11.18
C LEU A 267 -5.68 12.18 -11.01
N PHE A 268 -6.00 13.48 -11.15
CA PHE A 268 -4.98 14.55 -11.19
C PHE A 268 -4.04 14.60 -9.97
N LEU A 269 -4.54 14.19 -8.79
CA LEU A 269 -3.73 14.04 -7.57
C LEU A 269 -2.72 12.89 -7.65
N PHE A 270 -3.03 11.85 -8.45
CA PHE A 270 -2.26 10.63 -8.61
C PHE A 270 -1.39 10.61 -9.88
N GLU A 271 -1.66 11.51 -10.83
CA GLU A 271 -0.87 11.68 -12.04
C GLU A 271 0.62 11.84 -11.69
N ASP A 272 1.51 11.16 -12.41
CA ASP A 272 2.97 11.13 -12.18
C ASP A 272 3.44 10.63 -10.81
N LEU A 273 2.55 10.13 -9.93
CA LEU A 273 2.99 9.52 -8.69
C LEU A 273 3.57 8.12 -8.94
N PRO A 274 4.71 7.79 -8.32
CA PRO A 274 5.20 6.41 -8.27
C PRO A 274 4.11 5.46 -7.77
N PHE A 275 4.13 4.21 -8.25
CA PHE A 275 3.09 3.21 -7.93
C PHE A 275 2.84 3.07 -6.42
N GLN A 276 3.91 3.03 -5.61
CA GLN A 276 3.84 2.94 -4.15
C GLN A 276 3.18 4.17 -3.51
N ALA A 277 3.49 5.36 -4.02
CA ALA A 277 2.85 6.60 -3.57
C ALA A 277 1.35 6.58 -3.86
N ARG A 278 0.94 6.07 -5.04
CA ARG A 278 -0.48 5.93 -5.39
C ARG A 278 -1.23 5.01 -4.43
N LEU A 279 -0.64 3.86 -4.05
CA LEU A 279 -1.24 2.96 -3.06
C LEU A 279 -1.46 3.65 -1.71
N ARG A 280 -0.52 4.50 -1.27
CA ARG A 280 -0.63 5.25 0.00
C ARG A 280 -1.75 6.30 -0.06
N VAL A 281 -1.84 7.07 -1.15
CA VAL A 281 -2.89 8.08 -1.33
C VAL A 281 -4.27 7.44 -1.48
N GLY A 282 -4.38 6.23 -2.04
CA GLY A 282 -5.65 5.48 -2.11
C GLY A 282 -6.34 5.29 -0.74
N ARG A 283 -5.60 5.35 0.38
CA ARG A 283 -6.15 5.21 1.75
C ARG A 283 -7.14 6.32 2.14
N ILE A 284 -6.99 7.51 1.56
CA ILE A 284 -7.87 8.66 1.84
C ILE A 284 -8.98 8.84 0.80
N VAL A 285 -9.02 7.97 -0.21
CA VAL A 285 -10.06 8.00 -1.24
C VAL A 285 -11.24 7.13 -0.81
N ASN A 286 -12.43 7.70 -0.99
CA ASN A 286 -13.74 7.08 -0.86
C ASN A 286 -14.38 6.93 -2.24
N GLU A 287 -15.34 6.03 -2.36
CA GLU A 287 -16.14 5.83 -3.56
C GLU A 287 -17.61 6.12 -3.24
N ILE A 288 -18.31 6.78 -4.17
CA ILE A 288 -19.76 6.95 -4.11
C ILE A 288 -20.39 6.64 -5.46
N PHE A 289 -21.55 5.99 -5.42
CA PHE A 289 -22.36 5.69 -6.60
C PHE A 289 -23.60 6.57 -6.58
N VAL A 290 -23.85 7.26 -7.68
CA VAL A 290 -24.94 8.23 -7.81
C VAL A 290 -25.95 7.77 -8.84
N ARG A 291 -27.21 8.16 -8.64
CA ARG A 291 -28.35 7.85 -9.52
C ARG A 291 -28.74 9.06 -10.37
N PRO A 292 -29.48 8.86 -11.47
CA PRO A 292 -29.99 9.98 -12.27
C PRO A 292 -30.81 10.96 -11.41
N GLY A 293 -30.46 12.24 -11.48
CA GLY A 293 -31.10 13.32 -10.72
C GLY A 293 -30.65 13.44 -9.26
N GLU A 294 -29.73 12.61 -8.79
CA GLU A 294 -29.21 12.69 -7.43
C GLU A 294 -28.31 13.92 -7.26
N GLN A 295 -28.57 14.71 -6.22
CA GLN A 295 -27.80 15.89 -5.90
C GLN A 295 -26.59 15.50 -5.04
N VAL A 296 -25.40 15.66 -5.60
CA VAL A 296 -24.11 15.32 -4.95
C VAL A 296 -23.62 16.46 -4.06
N VAL A 297 -23.89 17.70 -4.47
CA VAL A 297 -23.52 18.92 -3.76
C VAL A 297 -24.67 19.91 -3.88
N ALA A 298 -24.98 20.60 -2.79
CA ALA A 298 -25.92 21.72 -2.79
C ALA A 298 -25.21 23.08 -2.71
N GLN A 299 -25.66 24.03 -3.53
CA GLN A 299 -25.22 25.42 -3.50
C GLN A 299 -25.52 26.04 -2.13
N GLY A 300 -24.54 26.74 -1.56
CA GLY A 300 -24.67 27.38 -0.24
C GLY A 300 -24.27 26.48 0.95
N ASP A 301 -24.17 25.17 0.77
CA ASP A 301 -23.70 24.27 1.82
C ASP A 301 -22.21 24.49 2.12
N ILE A 302 -21.80 24.27 3.37
CA ILE A 302 -20.39 24.22 3.73
C ILE A 302 -19.88 22.81 3.43
N GLY A 303 -19.17 22.67 2.30
CA GLY A 303 -18.61 21.39 1.90
C GLY A 303 -17.22 21.13 2.48
N ASN A 304 -16.87 19.85 2.65
CA ASN A 304 -15.53 19.41 3.07
C ASN A 304 -14.89 18.39 2.11
N THR A 305 -15.48 18.18 0.92
CA THR A 305 -15.13 17.06 0.03
C THR A 305 -14.82 17.52 -1.38
N LEU A 306 -13.73 16.99 -1.94
CA LEU A 306 -13.42 17.00 -3.37
C LEU A 306 -13.98 15.74 -4.02
N TYR A 307 -14.47 15.86 -5.26
CA TYR A 307 -14.99 14.76 -6.05
C TYR A 307 -14.31 14.66 -7.41
N VAL A 308 -14.18 13.45 -7.93
CA VAL A 308 -13.68 13.14 -9.27
C VAL A 308 -14.63 12.18 -9.95
N VAL A 309 -15.01 12.47 -11.19
CA VAL A 309 -15.92 11.65 -11.99
C VAL A 309 -15.12 10.51 -12.62
N VAL A 310 -15.37 9.29 -12.18
CA VAL A 310 -14.76 8.08 -12.77
C VAL A 310 -15.60 7.56 -13.92
N GLN A 311 -16.92 7.54 -13.73
CA GLN A 311 -17.87 7.09 -14.72
C GLN A 311 -19.12 7.96 -14.70
N GLY A 312 -19.64 8.28 -15.89
CA GLY A 312 -20.82 9.11 -16.06
C GLY A 312 -20.48 10.60 -16.13
N GLN A 313 -21.47 11.45 -15.80
CA GLN A 313 -21.32 12.90 -15.87
C GLN A 313 -22.25 13.59 -14.88
N VAL A 314 -21.85 14.80 -14.45
CA VAL A 314 -22.63 15.64 -13.53
C VAL A 314 -22.82 17.04 -14.12
N SER A 315 -24.00 17.61 -13.94
CA SER A 315 -24.29 19.01 -14.30
C SER A 315 -23.95 19.95 -13.15
N VAL A 316 -23.37 21.10 -13.50
CA VAL A 316 -23.08 22.22 -12.60
C VAL A 316 -24.18 23.26 -12.77
N ILE A 317 -24.94 23.52 -11.71
CA ILE A 317 -26.09 24.42 -11.74
C ILE A 317 -25.84 25.57 -10.76
N VAL A 318 -25.94 26.81 -11.25
CA VAL A 318 -25.79 28.02 -10.45
C VAL A 318 -27.10 28.80 -10.54
N ASP A 319 -27.72 29.08 -9.40
CA ASP A 319 -28.98 29.81 -9.30
C ASP A 319 -30.08 29.21 -10.21
N GLY A 320 -30.13 27.87 -10.26
CA GLY A 320 -31.10 27.11 -11.05
C GLY A 320 -30.81 27.02 -12.55
N LYS A 321 -29.67 27.54 -13.03
CA LYS A 321 -29.25 27.44 -14.44
C LYS A 321 -28.04 26.53 -14.60
N GLU A 322 -28.11 25.58 -15.52
CA GLU A 322 -26.96 24.76 -15.89
C GLU A 322 -25.91 25.64 -16.59
N VAL A 323 -24.69 25.65 -16.04
CA VAL A 323 -23.57 26.47 -16.55
C VAL A 323 -22.45 25.63 -17.16
N ALA A 324 -22.35 24.35 -16.78
CA ALA A 324 -21.36 23.41 -17.30
C ALA A 324 -21.77 21.96 -17.03
N VAL A 325 -21.17 21.02 -17.76
CA VAL A 325 -21.22 19.59 -17.48
C VAL A 325 -19.79 19.11 -17.23
N ILE A 326 -19.61 18.27 -16.22
CA ILE A 326 -18.33 17.63 -15.87
C ILE A 326 -18.44 16.16 -16.24
N GLU A 327 -17.62 15.74 -17.20
CA GLU A 327 -17.54 14.38 -17.72
C GLU A 327 -16.46 13.56 -17.00
N GLU A 328 -16.28 12.30 -17.40
CA GLU A 328 -15.27 11.38 -16.89
C GLU A 328 -13.84 12.00 -16.91
N GLY A 329 -13.08 11.80 -15.83
CA GLY A 329 -11.79 12.43 -15.59
C GLY A 329 -11.88 13.87 -15.04
N GLY A 330 -13.06 14.49 -15.11
CA GLY A 330 -13.32 15.78 -14.49
C GLY A 330 -13.39 15.72 -12.96
N HIS A 331 -13.20 16.87 -12.30
CA HIS A 331 -13.25 16.98 -10.84
C HIS A 331 -13.93 18.28 -10.39
N PHE A 332 -14.43 18.31 -9.16
CA PHE A 332 -15.07 19.49 -8.57
C PHE A 332 -14.98 19.50 -7.04
N GLY A 333 -15.09 20.69 -6.46
CA GLY A 333 -15.10 20.86 -5.01
C GLY A 333 -13.71 20.95 -4.39
N GLU A 334 -12.68 21.21 -5.17
CA GLU A 334 -11.28 21.32 -4.74
C GLU A 334 -11.06 22.39 -3.64
N LEU A 335 -11.80 23.50 -3.69
CA LEU A 335 -11.74 24.56 -2.68
C LEU A 335 -12.23 24.08 -1.31
N ALA A 336 -13.13 23.10 -1.28
CA ALA A 336 -13.59 22.49 -0.04
C ALA A 336 -12.52 21.64 0.67
N LEU A 337 -11.33 21.45 0.08
CA LEU A 337 -10.17 20.92 0.78
C LEU A 337 -9.32 22.02 1.45
N VAL A 338 -9.50 23.27 1.04
CA VAL A 338 -8.67 24.41 1.45
C VAL A 338 -9.35 25.24 2.54
N ASP A 339 -10.59 25.65 2.32
CA ASP A 339 -11.36 26.53 3.21
C ASP A 339 -12.80 26.03 3.43
N SER A 340 -13.53 26.66 4.35
CA SER A 340 -14.93 26.34 4.66
C SER A 340 -15.91 27.33 4.01
N GLU A 341 -15.62 27.84 2.81
CA GLU A 341 -16.56 28.72 2.13
C GLU A 341 -17.77 27.93 1.58
N PRO A 342 -18.95 28.58 1.44
CA PRO A 342 -20.13 27.95 0.83
C PRO A 342 -19.87 27.46 -0.60
N ARG A 343 -20.48 26.33 -0.95
CA ARG A 343 -20.45 25.78 -2.31
C ARG A 343 -21.05 26.78 -3.30
N SER A 344 -20.36 27.01 -4.41
CA SER A 344 -20.74 27.99 -5.42
C SER A 344 -21.82 27.51 -6.39
N ALA A 345 -22.15 26.21 -6.39
CA ALA A 345 -23.06 25.59 -7.34
C ALA A 345 -23.65 24.30 -6.78
N ASP A 346 -24.84 23.93 -7.26
CA ASP A 346 -25.36 22.57 -7.16
C ASP A 346 -24.61 21.66 -8.14
N ILE A 347 -24.40 20.41 -7.73
CA ILE A 347 -23.89 19.35 -8.60
C ILE A 347 -24.90 18.22 -8.61
N VAL A 348 -25.43 17.91 -9.78
CA VAL A 348 -26.49 16.91 -9.96
C VAL A 348 -26.04 15.85 -10.96
N ALA A 349 -26.23 14.58 -10.64
CA ALA A 349 -25.89 13.49 -11.53
C ALA A 349 -26.88 13.37 -12.69
N ASN A 350 -26.37 13.29 -13.92
CA ASN A 350 -27.23 13.21 -15.11
C ASN A 350 -27.70 11.77 -15.39
N GLY A 351 -27.03 10.79 -14.78
CA GLY A 351 -27.28 9.37 -14.96
C GLY A 351 -26.74 8.57 -13.78
N PHE A 352 -26.63 7.25 -13.94
CA PHE A 352 -25.84 6.45 -13.01
C PHE A 352 -24.36 6.83 -13.16
N GLY A 353 -23.69 7.07 -12.04
CA GLY A 353 -22.29 7.48 -12.03
C GLY A 353 -21.51 6.88 -10.88
N HIS A 354 -20.20 6.87 -11.04
CA HIS A 354 -19.23 6.46 -10.02
C HIS A 354 -18.26 7.61 -9.81
N LEU A 355 -18.15 8.09 -8.57
CA LEU A 355 -17.30 9.20 -8.20
C LEU A 355 -16.31 8.75 -7.12
N LEU A 356 -15.07 9.21 -7.23
CA LEU A 356 -14.11 9.18 -6.13
C LEU A 356 -14.22 10.45 -5.32
N CYS A 357 -14.06 10.36 -4.01
CA CYS A 357 -14.06 11.53 -3.16
C CYS A 357 -12.95 11.51 -2.12
N VAL A 358 -12.44 12.70 -1.81
CA VAL A 358 -11.43 12.94 -0.79
C VAL A 358 -11.97 13.99 0.17
N GLU A 359 -12.06 13.64 1.44
CA GLU A 359 -12.48 14.54 2.51
C GLU A 359 -11.30 15.37 3.01
N ARG A 360 -11.57 16.62 3.40
CA ARG A 360 -10.57 17.54 3.94
C ARG A 360 -9.85 16.97 5.15
N ASP A 361 -10.58 16.39 6.08
CA ASP A 361 -10.00 15.86 7.32
C ASP A 361 -9.13 14.64 7.03
N ALA A 362 -9.55 13.79 6.10
CA ALA A 362 -8.74 12.66 5.62
C ALA A 362 -7.43 13.14 4.97
N LEU A 363 -7.49 14.15 4.10
CA LEU A 363 -6.30 14.74 3.49
C LEU A 363 -5.38 15.39 4.53
N ARG A 364 -5.93 16.13 5.50
CA ARG A 364 -5.15 16.74 6.58
C ARG A 364 -4.44 15.69 7.43
N GLU A 365 -5.17 14.65 7.84
CA GLU A 365 -4.59 13.53 8.59
C GLU A 365 -3.47 12.84 7.80
N PHE A 366 -3.69 12.59 6.51
CA PHE A 366 -2.67 12.04 5.62
C PHE A 366 -1.44 12.92 5.51
N CYS A 367 -1.60 14.24 5.35
CA CYS A 367 -0.47 15.16 5.31
C CYS A 367 0.35 15.17 6.61
N MET A 368 -0.28 14.93 7.76
CA MET A 368 0.42 14.79 9.04
C MET A 368 1.18 13.46 9.15
N GLN A 369 0.60 12.37 8.64
CA GLN A 369 1.20 11.03 8.68
C GLN A 369 2.30 10.85 7.61
N GLU A 370 2.13 11.48 6.45
CA GLU A 370 2.98 11.37 5.27
C GLU A 370 3.44 12.75 4.75
N PRO A 371 4.27 13.51 5.49
CA PRO A 371 4.56 14.90 5.14
C PRO A 371 5.12 15.12 3.73
N ALA A 372 5.97 14.21 3.26
CA ALA A 372 6.56 14.29 1.92
C ALA A 372 5.50 14.15 0.81
N LEU A 373 4.66 13.12 0.90
CA LEU A 373 3.57 12.90 -0.07
C LEU A 373 2.47 13.95 0.10
N GLY A 374 2.12 14.30 1.33
CA GLY A 374 1.17 15.37 1.62
C GLY A 374 1.57 16.70 0.99
N ASN A 375 2.83 17.10 1.11
CA ASN A 375 3.35 18.29 0.46
C ASN A 375 3.22 18.21 -1.08
N LEU A 376 3.54 17.06 -1.68
CA LEU A 376 3.40 16.84 -3.12
C LEU A 376 1.93 16.98 -3.58
N LEU A 377 1.00 16.38 -2.84
CA LEU A 377 -0.44 16.50 -3.11
C LEU A 377 -0.93 17.95 -2.98
N LEU A 378 -0.49 18.68 -1.96
CA LEU A 378 -0.83 20.08 -1.76
C LEU A 378 -0.32 20.95 -2.92
N TRP A 379 0.92 20.73 -3.39
CA TRP A 379 1.44 21.44 -4.56
C TRP A 379 0.67 21.14 -5.84
N LYS A 380 0.26 19.89 -6.05
CA LYS A 380 -0.63 19.52 -7.18
C LYS A 380 -1.99 20.20 -7.09
N LEU A 381 -2.59 20.25 -5.90
CA LEU A 381 -3.85 20.95 -5.66
C LEU A 381 -3.72 22.44 -5.97
N VAL A 382 -2.66 23.10 -5.48
CA VAL A 382 -2.36 24.52 -5.75
C VAL A 382 -2.13 24.76 -7.25
N ALA A 383 -1.38 23.90 -7.93
CA ALA A 383 -1.16 24.01 -9.37
C ALA A 383 -2.47 23.92 -10.17
N THR A 384 -3.34 23.00 -9.78
CA THR A 384 -4.66 22.79 -10.39
C THR A 384 -5.58 24.00 -10.19
N LEU A 385 -5.66 24.52 -8.97
CA LEU A 385 -6.38 25.76 -8.65
C LEU A 385 -5.85 26.96 -9.44
N GLY A 386 -4.52 27.10 -9.52
CA GLY A 386 -3.87 28.14 -10.31
C GLY A 386 -4.19 28.06 -11.81
N GLN A 387 -4.28 26.85 -12.36
CA GLN A 387 -4.67 26.65 -13.76
C GLN A 387 -6.13 27.01 -14.02
N ARG A 388 -7.05 26.63 -13.11
CA ARG A 388 -8.46 27.04 -13.18
C ARG A 388 -8.60 28.56 -13.15
N LEU A 389 -7.92 29.23 -12.22
CA LEU A 389 -7.96 30.69 -12.13
C LEU A 389 -7.49 31.37 -13.43
N ARG A 390 -6.39 30.87 -14.03
CA ARG A 390 -5.91 31.36 -15.34
C ARG A 390 -6.95 31.15 -16.44
N ASN A 391 -7.57 29.98 -16.50
CA ASN A 391 -8.59 29.67 -17.51
C ASN A 391 -9.82 30.58 -17.36
N THR A 392 -10.30 30.79 -16.14
CA THR A 392 -11.42 31.71 -15.86
C THR A 392 -11.08 33.14 -16.25
N ASN A 393 -9.88 33.63 -15.89
CA ASN A 393 -9.42 34.96 -16.28
C ASN A 393 -9.32 35.13 -17.81
N MET A 394 -8.84 34.10 -18.53
CA MET A 394 -8.81 34.13 -19.99
C MET A 394 -10.21 34.18 -20.60
N GLN A 395 -11.18 33.45 -20.06
CA GLN A 395 -12.58 33.49 -20.52
C GLN A 395 -13.22 34.85 -20.26
N LEU A 396 -12.95 35.48 -19.11
CA LEU A 396 -13.42 36.82 -18.79
C LEU A 396 -12.80 37.89 -19.68
N SER A 397 -11.51 37.76 -20.03
CA SER A 397 -10.82 38.70 -20.94
C SER A 397 -11.28 38.65 -22.41
N LYS A 398 -12.05 37.63 -22.79
CA LYS A 398 -12.61 37.44 -24.14
C LYS A 398 -14.06 37.89 -24.27
N ARG A 399 -14.69 38.35 -23.19
CA ARG A 399 -16.00 39.03 -23.17
C ARG A 399 -15.79 40.53 -23.06
#